data_AF-A0A8B8JB76-F1
#
_entry.id   AF-A0A8B8JB76-F1
#
_cell.length_a   1.000
_cell.length_b   1.000
_cell.length_c   1.000
_cell.angle_alpha   90.00
_cell.angle_beta   90.00
_cell.angle_gamma   90.00
#
_symmetry.space_group_name_H-M   'P 1'
#
loop_
_entity.id
_entity.type
_entity.pdbx_description
1 polymer ?
#
loop_
_entity_poly.entity_id
_entity_poly.type
_entity_poly.pdbx_seq_one_letter_code
_entity_poly.pdbx_strand_id
1 'polypeptide(L)'
;MAMMSKTRNVLEGLVKDGAFKWALSRRSSFDEEFEEMGRSPSGKRKWIAELSPMANVIVGRCSRAIKKMKTQSESSLLSGLRSHRGEKILDVDGTLTTQPVLEHVGISTWPGRLTLTDHALYFEPLRVITYDKAKVYDLADDLKQIIKPELTGPWGSRLFDKAVMYKSMSLSEPVFMEFPELTGHSRRDYWLAVMQEILYAHRFIRKFQIKGVEKEETLSKAVLGILRLQAIQELVPSIPLRCEALLMLNLCDQLPGGDLILETLADLVSSRRLDQVNISSSGSGMYSISVLAVLSNLGVESQYVNNERLPVGELVVGQMSSLEKAVSESRDNYKMVERAQATVDGVKVDGIDTNLAVMKELLHPMIELGKILDSFASWDEPLRSLVFCSVSCYIIIRGWLGYVLVMVLLFIAIFMLLTRLCNEGQPINHVKVTAPPAMNTMEQLLAVQNAISQVEELVQNGNVILLKLRALLLAVPSQATDRAIIVLILLALAIAFLPGKLIILTIFLEAFTRNSPPRRASTERWTRRIREWWFSVPAAPVVLERDKEEKKRK
;
A
#
# COMPACT_ATOMS: atom_id res chain seq x y z
N MET A 1 -5.22 45.12 31.51
CA MET A 1 -3.78 44.80 31.65
C MET A 1 -3.43 43.87 32.83
N ALA A 2 -4.37 43.06 33.36
CA ALA A 2 -4.07 42.12 34.47
C ALA A 2 -4.21 40.62 34.11
N MET A 3 -4.64 40.28 32.89
CA MET A 3 -4.91 38.88 32.48
C MET A 3 -3.79 38.26 31.64
N MET A 4 -2.86 39.08 31.11
CA MET A 4 -1.75 38.62 30.25
C MET A 4 -0.47 38.28 31.04
N SER A 5 -0.34 38.77 32.28
CA SER A 5 0.78 38.42 33.16
C SER A 5 0.60 37.05 33.84
N LYS A 6 -0.66 36.61 34.04
CA LYS A 6 -0.96 35.35 34.71
C LYS A 6 -0.69 34.13 33.83
N THR A 7 -0.88 34.24 32.51
CA THR A 7 -0.51 33.19 31.54
C THR A 7 0.99 33.09 31.31
N ARG A 8 1.73 34.23 31.34
CA ARG A 8 3.20 34.21 31.27
C ARG A 8 3.83 33.54 32.50
N ASN A 9 3.32 33.83 33.69
CA ASN A 9 3.86 33.23 34.93
C ASN A 9 3.57 31.73 35.05
N VAL A 10 2.46 31.23 34.49
CA VAL A 10 2.17 29.79 34.45
C VAL A 10 3.06 29.08 33.42
N LEU A 11 3.34 29.72 32.28
CA LEU A 11 4.25 29.19 31.28
C LEU A 11 5.72 29.18 31.78
N GLU A 12 6.15 30.23 32.49
CA GLU A 12 7.47 30.28 33.13
C GLU A 12 7.60 29.29 34.30
N GLY A 13 6.52 29.04 35.05
CA GLY A 13 6.48 28.00 36.09
C GLY A 13 6.63 26.59 35.51
N LEU A 14 5.93 26.28 34.41
CA LEU A 14 6.02 25.00 33.70
C LEU A 14 7.36 24.75 33.00
N VAL A 15 8.08 25.82 32.64
CA VAL A 15 9.44 25.73 32.08
C VAL A 15 10.50 25.55 33.18
N LYS A 16 10.25 26.06 34.40
CA LYS A 16 11.14 25.86 35.56
C LYS A 16 10.97 24.49 36.23
N ASP A 17 9.77 23.94 36.25
CA ASP A 17 9.47 22.65 36.89
C ASP A 17 9.69 21.47 35.94
N GLY A 18 10.94 21.24 35.51
CA GLY A 18 11.48 19.93 35.11
C GLY A 18 10.81 19.09 33.98
N ALA A 19 9.64 19.46 33.47
CA ALA A 19 8.78 18.62 32.62
C ALA A 19 9.21 18.59 31.15
N PHE A 20 10.12 19.47 30.74
CA PHE A 20 10.65 19.56 29.38
C PHE A 20 12.13 19.18 29.25
N LYS A 21 12.76 18.64 30.31
CA LYS A 21 14.16 18.18 30.23
C LYS A 21 14.36 17.06 29.19
N TRP A 22 13.34 16.26 28.90
CA TRP A 22 13.40 15.21 27.87
C TRP A 22 13.44 15.76 26.42
N ALA A 23 13.00 17.00 26.21
CA ALA A 23 12.89 17.61 24.88
C ALA A 23 14.11 18.46 24.47
N LEU A 24 14.89 18.96 25.44
CA LEU A 24 16.00 19.90 25.17
C LEU A 24 17.42 19.38 25.45
N SER A 25 17.55 18.15 25.98
CA SER A 25 18.86 17.49 26.10
C SER A 25 18.95 16.32 25.13
N ARG A 26 19.16 16.63 23.85
CA ARG A 26 19.62 15.66 22.84
C ARG A 26 21.02 16.04 22.41
N ARG A 27 21.98 15.93 23.34
CA ARG A 27 23.37 15.67 22.97
C ARG A 27 23.40 14.26 22.37
N SER A 28 24.18 14.02 21.32
CA SER A 28 24.15 12.71 20.64
C SER A 28 24.55 11.62 21.65
N SER A 29 23.70 10.60 21.84
CA SER A 29 23.95 9.47 22.75
C SER A 29 25.27 8.74 22.44
N PHE A 30 25.76 8.92 21.22
CA PHE A 30 27.03 8.44 20.73
C PHE A 30 28.24 9.09 21.42
N ASP A 31 28.27 10.42 21.57
CA ASP A 31 29.43 11.11 22.15
C ASP A 31 29.60 10.77 23.64
N GLU A 32 28.47 10.62 24.37
CA GLU A 32 28.48 10.20 25.77
C GLU A 32 28.90 8.74 25.93
N GLU A 33 28.41 7.80 25.11
CA GLU A 33 28.86 6.40 25.18
C GLU A 33 30.29 6.22 24.67
N PHE A 34 30.76 6.98 23.68
CA PHE A 34 32.16 6.97 23.25
C PHE A 34 33.07 7.43 24.39
N GLU A 35 32.70 8.49 25.12
CA GLU A 35 33.43 8.94 26.30
C GLU A 35 33.31 7.96 27.49
N GLU A 36 32.13 7.40 27.77
CA GLU A 36 31.90 6.49 28.89
C GLU A 36 32.57 5.12 28.67
N MET A 37 32.57 4.64 27.42
CA MET A 37 33.24 3.42 27.00
C MET A 37 34.76 3.62 26.86
N GLY A 38 35.23 4.87 26.69
CA GLY A 38 36.64 5.27 26.79
C GLY A 38 37.15 5.51 28.22
N ARG A 39 36.26 5.81 29.19
CA ARG A 39 36.61 6.14 30.59
C ARG A 39 36.54 4.98 31.59
N SER A 40 36.04 3.79 31.22
CA SER A 40 35.87 2.67 32.17
C SER A 40 37.21 2.07 32.67
N PRO A 41 37.56 2.20 33.98
CA PRO A 41 38.86 1.75 34.50
C PRO A 41 38.91 0.29 34.95
N SER A 42 37.83 -0.49 34.83
CA SER A 42 37.80 -1.90 35.29
C SER A 42 37.93 -2.87 34.12
N GLY A 43 39.08 -3.57 34.09
CA GLY A 43 39.51 -4.44 33.00
C GLY A 43 38.57 -5.59 32.64
N LYS A 44 38.19 -5.62 31.35
CA LYS A 44 38.30 -6.75 30.41
C LYS A 44 37.81 -6.24 29.05
N ARG A 45 38.70 -6.22 28.06
CA ARG A 45 38.48 -5.65 26.72
C ARG A 45 37.19 -6.20 26.09
N LYS A 46 36.23 -5.32 25.79
CA LYS A 46 35.11 -5.55 24.83
C LYS A 46 35.32 -4.75 23.54
N TRP A 47 36.58 -4.53 23.18
CA TRP A 47 36.95 -3.87 21.93
C TRP A 47 37.60 -4.93 21.06
N ILE A 48 37.04 -5.13 19.87
CA ILE A 48 37.67 -5.91 18.82
C ILE A 48 38.63 -4.93 18.14
N ALA A 49 39.93 -5.15 18.34
CA ALA A 49 40.98 -4.19 17.94
C ALA A 49 41.01 -3.92 16.42
N GLU A 50 40.52 -4.87 15.63
CA GLU A 50 40.45 -4.77 14.17
C GLU A 50 39.21 -4.00 13.67
N LEU A 51 38.22 -3.76 14.54
CA LEU A 51 37.00 -3.03 14.17
C LEU A 51 37.16 -1.53 14.42
N SER A 52 36.53 -0.73 13.56
CA SER A 52 36.42 0.71 13.79
C SER A 52 35.69 1.01 15.11
N PRO A 53 35.93 2.18 15.74
CA PRO A 53 35.21 2.56 16.95
C PRO A 53 33.69 2.51 16.80
N MET A 54 33.17 2.97 15.67
CA MET A 54 31.74 2.93 15.35
C MET A 54 31.21 1.49 15.27
N ALA A 55 31.98 0.58 14.65
CA ALA A 55 31.59 -0.82 14.57
C ALA A 55 31.58 -1.50 15.96
N ASN A 56 32.54 -1.18 16.83
CA ASN A 56 32.54 -1.66 18.21
C ASN A 56 31.31 -1.19 19.01
N VAL A 57 30.90 0.07 18.84
CA VAL A 57 29.67 0.61 19.47
C VAL A 57 28.43 -0.15 18.99
N ILE A 58 28.29 -0.37 17.69
CA ILE A 58 27.16 -1.13 17.10
C ILE A 58 27.13 -2.56 17.65
N VAL A 59 28.27 -3.26 17.68
CA VAL A 59 28.37 -4.62 18.23
C VAL A 59 27.99 -4.64 19.72
N GLY A 60 28.43 -3.64 20.48
CA GLY A 60 28.03 -3.46 21.89
C GLY A 60 26.53 -3.30 22.06
N ARG A 61 25.88 -2.50 21.21
CA ARG A 61 24.41 -2.32 21.18
C ARG A 61 23.67 -3.58 20.78
N CYS A 62 24.12 -4.30 19.76
CA CYS A 62 23.56 -5.60 19.39
C CYS A 62 23.64 -6.59 20.57
N SER A 63 24.76 -6.64 21.29
CA SER A 63 24.90 -7.47 22.49
C SER A 63 23.91 -7.08 23.59
N ARG A 64 23.67 -5.77 23.79
CA ARG A 64 22.67 -5.25 24.74
C ARG A 64 21.25 -5.63 24.32
N ALA A 65 20.91 -5.51 23.04
CA ALA A 65 19.61 -5.89 22.48
C ALA A 65 19.34 -7.40 22.67
N ILE A 66 20.32 -8.26 22.38
CA ILE A 66 20.22 -9.71 22.60
C ILE A 66 19.97 -10.02 24.08
N LYS A 67 20.69 -9.35 25.00
CA LYS A 67 20.47 -9.54 26.44
C LYS A 67 19.08 -9.07 26.88
N LYS A 68 18.60 -7.94 26.36
CA LYS A 68 17.24 -7.43 26.62
C LYS A 68 16.18 -8.43 26.17
N MET A 69 16.31 -8.95 24.95
CA MET A 69 15.39 -9.97 24.41
C MET A 69 15.40 -11.23 25.28
N LYS A 70 16.58 -11.69 25.71
CA LYS A 70 16.72 -12.85 26.61
C LYS A 70 16.02 -12.63 27.94
N THR A 71 16.29 -11.51 28.63
CA THR A 71 15.68 -11.23 29.93
C THR A 71 14.15 -11.04 29.83
N GLN A 72 13.67 -10.45 28.74
CA GLN A 72 12.23 -10.34 28.48
C GLN A 72 11.61 -11.72 28.20
N SER A 73 12.28 -12.58 27.44
CA SER A 73 11.78 -13.92 27.12
C SER A 73 11.75 -14.85 28.33
N GLU A 74 12.67 -14.69 29.28
CA GLU A 74 12.70 -15.40 30.57
C GLU A 74 11.70 -14.85 31.59
N SER A 75 11.07 -13.69 31.33
CA SER A 75 10.11 -13.09 32.24
C SER A 75 8.79 -13.87 32.29
N SER A 76 8.06 -13.75 33.40
CA SER A 76 6.72 -14.35 33.56
C SER A 76 5.64 -13.66 32.72
N LEU A 77 5.97 -12.62 31.96
CA LEU A 77 5.02 -11.90 31.12
C LEU A 77 4.44 -12.83 30.05
N LEU A 78 3.11 -12.94 30.05
CA LEU A 78 2.34 -13.77 29.12
C LEU A 78 2.80 -15.24 29.09
N SER A 79 3.47 -15.73 30.15
CA SER A 79 4.05 -17.09 30.18
C SER A 79 2.99 -18.17 29.96
N GLY A 80 1.77 -18.00 30.48
CA GLY A 80 0.66 -18.93 30.28
C GLY A 80 0.21 -19.08 28.81
N LEU A 81 0.38 -18.05 27.98
CA LEU A 81 0.04 -18.10 26.54
C LEU A 81 1.26 -18.52 25.70
N ARG A 82 2.43 -17.94 26.01
CA ARG A 82 3.68 -18.15 25.25
C ARG A 82 4.29 -19.54 25.46
N SER A 83 4.18 -20.09 26.67
CA SER A 83 4.87 -21.34 27.03
C SER A 83 4.40 -22.56 26.22
N HIS A 84 3.17 -22.53 25.68
CA HIS A 84 2.68 -23.60 24.82
C HIS A 84 3.43 -23.65 23.47
N ARG A 85 3.79 -22.48 22.92
CA ARG A 85 4.46 -22.35 21.61
C ARG A 85 5.96 -22.09 21.72
N GLY A 86 6.49 -21.89 22.93
CA GLY A 86 7.91 -21.60 23.16
C GLY A 86 8.35 -20.24 22.60
N GLU A 87 7.43 -19.28 22.51
CA GLU A 87 7.65 -18.00 21.84
C GLU A 87 8.69 -17.14 22.56
N LYS A 88 9.39 -16.27 21.84
CA LYS A 88 10.39 -15.31 22.39
C LYS A 88 9.86 -13.88 22.30
N ILE A 89 10.03 -13.08 23.35
CA ILE A 89 9.61 -11.66 23.33
C ILE A 89 10.70 -10.88 22.62
N LEU A 90 10.33 -10.19 21.55
CA LEU A 90 11.25 -9.39 20.76
C LEU A 90 11.27 -7.93 21.20
N ASP A 91 10.08 -7.33 21.34
CA ASP A 91 9.95 -5.97 21.85
C ASP A 91 8.61 -5.73 22.53
N VAL A 92 8.58 -4.73 23.41
CA VAL A 92 7.41 -4.36 24.22
C VAL A 92 7.29 -2.85 24.26
N ASP A 93 6.10 -2.34 23.94
CA ASP A 93 5.81 -0.91 23.92
C ASP A 93 4.44 -0.60 24.52
N GLY A 94 4.20 0.65 24.95
CA GLY A 94 3.07 1.03 25.80
C GLY A 94 3.24 0.61 27.26
N THR A 95 4.48 0.60 27.76
CA THR A 95 4.79 0.34 29.18
C THR A 95 4.74 1.64 30.00
N LEU A 96 4.91 1.60 31.33
CA LEU A 96 4.91 2.81 32.17
C LEU A 96 5.93 3.88 31.73
N THR A 97 6.98 3.48 31.01
CA THR A 97 8.05 4.36 30.53
C THR A 97 7.84 4.87 29.10
N THR A 98 6.88 4.32 28.34
CA THR A 98 6.60 4.73 26.96
C THR A 98 5.13 5.13 26.80
N GLN A 99 4.80 5.90 25.76
CA GLN A 99 3.40 6.30 25.53
C GLN A 99 2.55 5.05 25.20
N PRO A 100 1.30 4.96 25.67
CA PRO A 100 0.45 3.80 25.37
C PRO A 100 0.19 3.66 23.87
N VAL A 101 0.05 2.43 23.40
CA VAL A 101 -0.43 2.13 22.04
C VAL A 101 -1.96 2.14 22.08
N LEU A 102 -2.59 2.80 21.11
CA LEU A 102 -4.05 2.91 21.04
C LEU A 102 -4.57 1.90 20.03
N GLU A 103 -5.39 0.95 20.49
CA GLU A 103 -6.08 -0.01 19.63
C GLU A 103 -7.47 0.52 19.27
N HIS A 104 -7.75 0.65 17.98
CA HIS A 104 -9.07 1.01 17.47
C HIS A 104 -9.74 -0.22 16.86
N VAL A 105 -10.94 -0.52 17.36
CA VAL A 105 -11.83 -1.56 16.82
C VAL A 105 -13.19 -0.90 16.57
N GLY A 106 -13.56 -0.79 15.29
CA GLY A 106 -14.72 -0.01 14.88
C GLY A 106 -14.60 1.45 15.33
N ILE A 107 -15.48 1.87 16.25
CA ILE A 107 -15.53 3.25 16.79
C ILE A 107 -14.85 3.34 18.17
N SER A 108 -14.42 2.22 18.74
CA SER A 108 -13.87 2.16 20.11
C SER A 108 -12.36 2.23 20.12
N THR A 109 -11.78 3.03 21.01
CA THR A 109 -10.32 3.17 21.22
C THR A 109 -9.91 2.69 22.60
N TRP A 110 -8.91 1.82 22.67
CA TRP A 110 -8.40 1.23 23.91
C TRP A 110 -6.89 1.53 24.05
N PRO A 111 -6.44 2.25 25.09
CA PRO A 111 -5.01 2.35 25.37
C PRO A 111 -4.48 1.05 25.95
N GLY A 112 -3.26 0.65 25.59
CA GLY A 112 -2.67 -0.59 26.09
C GLY A 112 -1.19 -0.75 25.79
N ARG A 113 -0.70 -1.92 26.17
CA ARG A 113 0.65 -2.40 25.93
C ARG A 113 0.64 -3.38 24.77
N LEU A 114 1.57 -3.21 23.85
CA LEU A 114 1.78 -4.07 22.70
C LEU A 114 3.07 -4.88 22.90
N THR A 115 2.98 -6.20 22.78
CA THR A 115 4.11 -7.12 22.90
C THR A 115 4.25 -7.92 21.61
N LEU A 116 5.42 -7.83 20.98
CA LEU A 116 5.73 -8.63 19.81
C LEU A 116 6.54 -9.86 20.18
N THR A 117 6.14 -10.99 19.61
CA THR A 117 6.89 -12.24 19.69
C THR A 117 7.26 -12.73 18.30
N ASP A 118 8.10 -13.76 18.26
CA ASP A 118 8.47 -14.45 17.02
C ASP A 118 7.31 -15.19 16.33
N HIS A 119 6.11 -15.28 16.92
CA HIS A 119 4.95 -15.97 16.34
C HIS A 119 3.66 -15.15 16.30
N ALA A 120 3.44 -14.27 17.28
CA ALA A 120 2.20 -13.53 17.43
C ALA A 120 2.42 -12.14 18.04
N LEU A 121 1.41 -11.29 17.88
CA LEU A 121 1.32 -9.98 18.49
C LEU A 121 0.28 -10.01 19.61
N TYR A 122 0.66 -9.55 20.80
CA TYR A 122 -0.19 -9.53 21.98
C TYR A 122 -0.53 -8.11 22.37
N PHE A 123 -1.82 -7.81 22.52
CA PHE A 123 -2.28 -6.50 23.01
C PHE A 123 -2.98 -6.64 24.36
N GLU A 124 -2.43 -5.96 25.36
CA GLU A 124 -2.96 -5.92 26.72
C GLU A 124 -3.57 -4.54 27.00
N PRO A 125 -4.90 -4.38 27.02
CA PRO A 125 -5.51 -3.08 27.25
C PRO A 125 -5.28 -2.65 28.70
N LEU A 126 -4.94 -1.37 28.87
CA LEU A 126 -4.68 -0.74 30.15
C LEU A 126 -6.01 -0.42 30.83
N ARG A 127 -6.27 -1.04 31.98
CA ARG A 127 -7.27 -0.55 32.95
C ARG A 127 -6.56 0.28 34.01
N VAL A 128 -7.35 1.04 34.78
CA VAL A 128 -6.97 2.06 35.78
C VAL A 128 -5.61 1.84 36.47
N ILE A 129 -5.23 0.60 36.81
CA ILE A 129 -3.90 0.25 37.37
C ILE A 129 -3.32 -1.08 36.83
N THR A 130 -4.13 -1.97 36.25
CA THR A 130 -3.73 -3.32 35.80
C THR A 130 -4.02 -3.55 34.33
N TYR A 131 -3.25 -4.43 33.70
CA TYR A 131 -3.51 -4.91 32.35
C TYR A 131 -4.62 -5.98 32.35
N ASP A 132 -5.52 -5.92 31.37
CA ASP A 132 -6.54 -6.95 31.15
C ASP A 132 -5.95 -8.16 30.42
N LYS A 133 -6.78 -9.19 30.17
CA LYS A 133 -6.39 -10.35 29.36
C LYS A 133 -5.91 -9.92 27.96
N ALA A 134 -4.75 -10.43 27.56
CA ALA A 134 -4.17 -10.14 26.26
C ALA A 134 -5.04 -10.66 25.10
N LYS A 135 -5.28 -9.80 24.12
CA LYS A 135 -5.77 -10.18 22.78
C LYS A 135 -4.60 -10.69 21.95
N VAL A 136 -4.81 -11.76 21.20
CA VAL A 136 -3.77 -12.44 20.41
C VAL A 136 -4.04 -12.25 18.92
N TYR A 137 -3.06 -11.72 18.21
CA TYR A 137 -3.06 -11.55 16.76
C TYR A 137 -1.98 -12.44 16.17
N ASP A 138 -2.38 -13.54 15.53
CA ASP A 138 -1.45 -14.56 15.04
C ASP A 138 -0.75 -14.11 13.75
N LEU A 139 0.59 -14.23 13.71
CA LEU A 139 1.43 -13.96 12.53
C LEU A 139 1.97 -15.26 11.90
N ALA A 140 1.96 -16.37 12.66
CA ALA A 140 2.55 -17.64 12.27
C ALA A 140 1.59 -18.53 11.46
N ASP A 141 0.29 -18.43 11.71
CA ASP A 141 -0.72 -19.22 11.00
C ASP A 141 -1.11 -18.60 9.65
N ASP A 142 -1.72 -19.38 8.74
CA ASP A 142 -2.12 -18.90 7.41
C ASP A 142 -3.53 -18.30 7.41
N LEU A 143 -3.67 -17.12 8.00
CA LEU A 143 -4.96 -16.43 8.14
C LEU A 143 -5.16 -15.33 7.09
N LYS A 144 -4.37 -15.35 6.01
CA LYS A 144 -4.31 -14.29 4.97
C LYS A 144 -4.17 -12.90 5.58
N GLN A 145 -3.22 -12.75 6.50
CA GLN A 145 -3.00 -11.50 7.22
C GLN A 145 -2.52 -10.40 6.29
N ILE A 146 -3.03 -9.20 6.51
CA ILE A 146 -2.62 -7.98 5.82
C ILE A 146 -2.21 -6.96 6.88
N ILE A 147 -0.97 -6.48 6.78
CA ILE A 147 -0.39 -5.46 7.64
C ILE A 147 0.05 -4.30 6.77
N LYS A 148 -0.58 -3.13 6.96
CA LYS A 148 -0.32 -1.93 6.17
C LYS A 148 -0.39 -0.67 7.03
N PRO A 149 0.33 0.41 6.67
CA PRO A 149 0.12 1.71 7.30
C PRO A 149 -1.26 2.25 6.94
N GLU A 150 -1.93 2.89 7.90
CA GLU A 150 -3.24 3.50 7.72
C GLU A 150 -3.28 4.92 8.30
N LEU A 151 -4.03 5.79 7.62
CA LEU A 151 -4.22 7.19 7.99
C LEU A 151 -5.38 7.30 8.99
N THR A 152 -5.10 7.63 10.25
CA THR A 152 -6.13 7.81 11.30
C THR A 152 -6.76 9.20 11.31
N GLY A 153 -6.31 10.09 10.42
CA GLY A 153 -6.80 11.46 10.35
C GLY A 153 -8.18 11.58 9.72
N PRO A 154 -8.97 12.60 10.11
CA PRO A 154 -10.14 12.99 9.34
C PRO A 154 -9.73 13.16 7.86
N TRP A 155 -10.50 12.56 6.96
CA TRP A 155 -10.30 12.64 5.51
C TRP A 155 -9.04 11.97 4.95
N GLY A 156 -8.42 11.03 5.67
CA GLY A 156 -7.24 10.32 5.17
C GLY A 156 -6.06 11.26 4.91
N SER A 157 -5.87 12.26 5.77
CA SER A 157 -4.76 13.20 5.66
C SER A 157 -3.45 12.58 6.17
N ARG A 158 -2.37 12.74 5.39
CA ARG A 158 -1.03 12.21 5.68
C ARG A 158 -0.39 12.73 6.98
N LEU A 159 -0.94 13.80 7.56
CA LEU A 159 -0.49 14.36 8.84
C LEU A 159 -0.81 13.44 10.03
N PHE A 160 -1.72 12.48 9.85
CA PHE A 160 -2.14 11.51 10.86
C PHE A 160 -1.85 10.08 10.40
N ASP A 161 -0.70 9.86 9.77
CA ASP A 161 -0.24 8.53 9.37
C ASP A 161 0.45 7.81 10.55
N LYS A 162 -0.34 7.53 11.59
CA LYS A 162 0.15 7.05 12.89
C LYS A 162 -0.29 5.64 13.24
N ALA A 163 -1.04 4.96 12.38
CA ALA A 163 -1.52 3.62 12.67
C ALA A 163 -1.02 2.54 11.73
N VAL A 164 -0.99 1.32 12.27
CA VAL A 164 -0.82 0.07 11.54
C VAL A 164 -2.14 -0.68 11.56
N MET A 165 -2.68 -0.96 10.38
CA MET A 165 -3.84 -1.83 10.22
C MET A 165 -3.38 -3.29 10.26
N TYR A 166 -4.05 -4.11 11.06
CA TYR A 166 -4.00 -5.56 11.02
C TYR A 166 -5.37 -6.11 10.61
N LYS A 167 -5.39 -6.92 9.55
CA LYS A 167 -6.57 -7.64 9.08
C LYS A 167 -6.24 -9.12 8.90
N SER A 168 -7.15 -9.99 9.32
CA SER A 168 -7.02 -11.44 9.24
C SER A 168 -8.39 -12.07 8.97
N MET A 169 -8.44 -13.28 8.40
CA MET A 169 -9.69 -14.03 8.23
C MET A 169 -10.35 -14.43 9.57
N SER A 170 -9.59 -14.45 10.67
CA SER A 170 -10.11 -14.74 12.00
C SER A 170 -10.86 -13.56 12.64
N LEU A 171 -10.74 -12.35 12.08
CA LEU A 171 -11.35 -11.14 12.60
C LEU A 171 -12.44 -10.64 11.65
N SER A 172 -13.61 -10.29 12.20
CA SER A 172 -14.71 -9.70 11.41
C SER A 172 -14.41 -8.26 10.98
N GLU A 173 -13.71 -7.51 11.83
CA GLU A 173 -13.34 -6.12 11.60
C GLU A 173 -11.80 -5.97 11.61
N PRO A 174 -11.23 -5.09 10.78
CA PRO A 174 -9.82 -4.75 10.86
C PRO A 174 -9.52 -4.01 12.17
N VAL A 175 -8.34 -4.26 12.73
CA VAL A 175 -7.86 -3.60 13.95
C VAL A 175 -6.81 -2.58 13.56
N PHE A 176 -6.90 -1.37 14.10
CA PHE A 176 -5.90 -0.33 13.87
C PHE A 176 -5.12 -0.08 15.16
N MET A 177 -3.80 -0.20 15.09
CA MET A 177 -2.90 0.09 16.20
C MET A 177 -2.23 1.43 15.94
N GLU A 178 -2.69 2.46 16.63
CA GLU A 178 -2.13 3.81 16.56
C GLU A 178 -0.98 3.97 17.56
N PHE A 179 0.11 4.55 17.06
CA PHE A 179 1.31 4.88 17.80
C PHE A 179 1.40 6.40 17.93
N PRO A 180 0.94 6.98 19.06
CA PRO A 180 1.04 8.42 19.26
C PRO A 180 2.51 8.87 19.23
N GLU A 181 2.80 9.82 18.36
CA GLU A 181 4.06 10.57 18.30
C GLU A 181 3.72 12.06 18.10
N LEU A 182 4.46 12.96 18.78
CA LEU A 182 4.25 14.41 18.66
C LEU A 182 4.71 14.94 17.29
N THR A 183 5.77 14.36 16.73
CA THR A 183 6.35 14.74 15.43
C THR A 183 6.95 13.51 14.76
N GLY A 184 6.56 13.22 13.52
CA GLY A 184 7.06 12.08 12.74
C GLY A 184 6.13 10.87 12.74
N HIS A 185 6.63 9.78 12.15
CA HIS A 185 5.98 8.47 12.02
C HIS A 185 6.98 7.31 12.28
N SER A 186 8.11 7.62 12.91
CA SER A 186 9.23 6.69 13.09
C SER A 186 8.88 5.47 13.94
N ARG A 187 8.13 5.65 15.03
CA ARG A 187 7.70 4.55 15.91
C ARG A 187 6.72 3.64 15.19
N ARG A 188 5.80 4.21 14.41
CA ARG A 188 4.86 3.43 13.59
C ARG A 188 5.60 2.63 12.51
N ASP A 189 6.55 3.25 11.81
CA ASP A 189 7.34 2.58 10.76
C ASP A 189 8.19 1.44 11.31
N TYR A 190 8.81 1.63 12.47
CA TYR A 190 9.53 0.57 13.15
C TYR A 190 8.61 -0.62 13.46
N TRP A 191 7.49 -0.38 14.14
CA TRP A 191 6.54 -1.44 14.48
C TRP A 191 5.96 -2.13 13.25
N LEU A 192 5.63 -1.37 12.21
CA LEU A 192 5.18 -1.90 10.91
C LEU A 192 6.23 -2.83 10.31
N ALA A 193 7.48 -2.38 10.23
CA ALA A 193 8.55 -3.13 9.59
C ALA A 193 8.87 -4.44 10.33
N VAL A 194 8.91 -4.40 11.66
CA VAL A 194 9.19 -5.58 12.50
C VAL A 194 8.02 -6.57 12.47
N MET A 195 6.77 -6.09 12.50
CA MET A 195 5.59 -6.95 12.34
C MET A 195 5.57 -7.64 10.97
N GLN A 196 5.88 -6.90 9.91
CA GLN A 196 5.97 -7.43 8.55
C GLN A 196 7.08 -8.46 8.40
N GLU A 197 8.27 -8.22 8.97
CA GLU A 197 9.39 -9.17 8.89
C GLU A 197 9.04 -10.55 9.47
N ILE A 198 8.35 -10.58 10.62
CA ILE A 198 7.92 -11.84 11.25
C ILE A 198 6.83 -12.51 10.42
N LEU A 199 5.86 -11.74 9.94
CA LEU A 199 4.81 -12.26 9.06
C LEU A 199 5.42 -12.87 7.78
N TYR A 200 6.38 -12.19 7.17
CA TYR A 200 7.06 -12.66 5.97
C TYR A 200 7.99 -13.83 6.24
N ALA A 201 8.62 -13.92 7.42
CA ALA A 201 9.37 -15.11 7.85
C ALA A 201 8.48 -16.35 7.88
N HIS A 202 7.33 -16.28 8.53
CA HIS A 202 6.39 -17.41 8.56
C HIS A 202 5.79 -17.69 7.18
N ARG A 203 5.46 -16.66 6.39
CA ARG A 203 4.99 -16.85 5.00
C ARG A 203 6.05 -17.55 4.13
N PHE A 204 7.31 -17.16 4.24
CA PHE A 204 8.43 -17.77 3.53
C PHE A 204 8.60 -19.24 3.91
N ILE A 205 8.61 -19.54 5.21
CA ILE A 205 8.68 -20.92 5.73
C ILE A 205 7.53 -21.78 5.19
N ARG A 206 6.30 -21.25 5.14
CA ARG A 206 5.14 -21.96 4.60
C ARG A 206 5.21 -22.12 3.08
N LYS A 207 5.62 -21.07 2.34
CA LYS A 207 5.74 -21.07 0.88
C LYS A 207 6.69 -22.17 0.41
N PHE A 208 7.83 -22.32 1.08
CA PHE A 208 8.87 -23.29 0.73
C PHE A 208 8.85 -24.58 1.59
N GLN A 209 7.84 -24.75 2.44
CA GLN A 209 7.66 -25.96 3.28
C GLN A 209 8.90 -26.33 4.12
N ILE A 210 9.60 -25.32 4.65
CA ILE A 210 10.81 -25.49 5.46
C ILE A 210 10.43 -26.06 6.84
N LYS A 211 11.07 -27.15 7.26
CA LYS A 211 10.72 -27.88 8.50
C LYS A 211 11.95 -28.14 9.38
N GLY A 212 11.71 -28.34 10.68
CA GLY A 212 12.75 -28.69 11.65
C GLY A 212 13.72 -27.55 11.95
N VAL A 213 15.01 -27.86 12.06
CA VAL A 213 16.08 -26.93 12.46
C VAL A 213 16.20 -25.73 11.50
N GLU A 214 15.98 -25.94 10.21
CA GLU A 214 16.04 -24.87 9.19
C GLU A 214 14.93 -23.83 9.35
N LYS A 215 13.77 -24.25 9.89
CA LYS A 215 12.68 -23.34 10.25
C LYS A 215 13.13 -22.42 11.39
N GLU A 216 13.68 -23.00 12.45
CA GLU A 216 14.17 -22.25 13.62
C GLU A 216 15.33 -21.33 13.24
N GLU A 217 16.21 -21.76 12.33
CA GLU A 217 17.30 -20.92 11.83
C GLU A 217 16.79 -19.74 11.00
N THR A 218 15.82 -19.97 10.12
CA THR A 218 15.21 -18.90 9.30
C THR A 218 14.50 -17.87 10.19
N LEU A 219 13.74 -18.33 11.20
CA LEU A 219 13.14 -17.45 12.20
C LEU A 219 14.20 -16.69 12.99
N SER A 220 15.26 -17.37 13.40
CA SER A 220 16.37 -16.75 14.14
C SER A 220 17.10 -15.69 13.31
N LYS A 221 17.25 -15.88 11.99
CA LYS A 221 17.80 -14.86 11.08
C LYS A 221 16.92 -13.61 11.03
N ALA A 222 15.60 -13.78 10.93
CA ALA A 222 14.66 -12.67 10.98
C ALA A 222 14.73 -11.94 12.34
N VAL A 223 14.75 -12.68 13.45
CA VAL A 223 14.90 -12.14 14.81
C VAL A 223 16.21 -11.35 14.98
N LEU A 224 17.35 -11.87 14.51
CA LEU A 224 18.62 -11.14 14.54
C LEU A 224 18.58 -9.87 13.67
N GLY A 225 17.87 -9.89 12.55
CA GLY A 225 17.61 -8.72 11.73
C GLY A 225 16.88 -7.62 12.51
N ILE A 226 15.86 -8.01 13.28
CA ILE A 226 15.08 -7.11 14.15
C ILE A 226 15.95 -6.55 15.28
N LEU A 227 16.74 -7.39 15.96
CA LEU A 227 17.64 -6.93 17.03
C LEU A 227 18.72 -5.98 16.52
N ARG A 228 19.22 -6.21 15.30
CA ARG A 228 20.13 -5.30 14.62
C ARG A 228 19.44 -3.96 14.32
N LEU A 229 18.20 -3.98 13.84
CA LEU A 229 17.42 -2.77 13.59
C LEU A 229 17.22 -1.97 14.89
N GLN A 230 16.85 -2.63 15.99
CA GLN A 230 16.70 -2.00 17.30
C GLN A 230 18.02 -1.34 17.75
N ALA A 231 19.15 -2.03 17.60
CA ALA A 231 20.47 -1.49 17.94
C ALA A 231 20.84 -0.25 17.12
N ILE A 232 20.49 -0.22 15.83
CA ILE A 232 20.73 0.94 14.94
C ILE A 232 19.83 2.12 15.32
N GLN A 233 18.55 1.86 15.61
CA GLN A 233 17.59 2.91 15.96
C GLN A 233 17.94 3.59 17.29
N GLU A 234 18.41 2.84 18.29
CA GLU A 234 18.89 3.40 19.55
C GLU A 234 20.16 4.27 19.37
N LEU A 235 20.98 3.96 18.37
CA LEU A 235 22.21 4.68 18.08
C LEU A 235 21.94 6.01 17.35
N VAL A 236 20.97 6.00 16.44
CA VAL A 236 20.69 7.14 15.56
C VAL A 236 19.18 7.48 15.55
N PRO A 237 18.64 8.01 16.65
CA PRO A 237 17.22 8.35 16.76
C PRO A 237 16.80 9.58 15.95
N SER A 238 17.75 10.31 15.36
CA SER A 238 17.52 11.56 14.60
C SER A 238 17.43 11.37 13.08
N ILE A 239 17.86 10.22 12.53
CA ILE A 239 17.83 9.96 11.10
C ILE A 239 16.55 9.16 10.79
N PRO A 240 15.72 9.58 9.81
CA PRO A 240 14.61 8.76 9.34
C PRO A 240 15.18 7.50 8.69
N LEU A 241 15.12 6.39 9.42
CA LEU A 241 15.57 5.08 8.95
C LEU A 241 14.47 4.46 8.08
N ARG A 242 14.83 4.02 6.88
CA ARG A 242 13.98 3.10 6.11
C ARG A 242 14.06 1.72 6.76
N CYS A 243 13.30 1.51 7.84
CA CYS A 243 13.31 0.28 8.62
C CYS A 243 13.09 -0.97 7.76
N GLU A 244 12.23 -0.85 6.75
CA GLU A 244 11.91 -1.90 5.78
C GLU A 244 13.15 -2.39 5.01
N ALA A 245 14.07 -1.49 4.68
CA ALA A 245 15.27 -1.84 3.89
C ALA A 245 16.36 -2.55 4.70
N LEU A 246 16.27 -2.54 6.03
CA LEU A 246 17.24 -3.20 6.92
C LEU A 246 16.85 -4.64 7.26
N LEU A 247 15.60 -5.01 6.98
CA LEU A 247 15.01 -6.32 7.27
C LEU A 247 14.98 -7.15 5.99
N MET A 248 15.45 -8.40 6.06
CA MET A 248 15.76 -9.19 4.87
C MET A 248 14.50 -9.53 4.08
N LEU A 249 13.47 -10.03 4.76
CA LEU A 249 12.29 -10.58 4.11
C LEU A 249 11.32 -9.47 3.73
N ASN A 250 11.23 -8.42 4.55
CA ASN A 250 10.49 -7.21 4.22
C ASN A 250 11.06 -6.52 2.97
N LEU A 251 12.38 -6.37 2.89
CA LEU A 251 13.03 -5.81 1.70
C LEU A 251 12.73 -6.65 0.45
N CYS A 252 12.73 -7.98 0.54
CA CYS A 252 12.43 -8.84 -0.61
C CYS A 252 10.99 -8.67 -1.12
N ASP A 253 10.02 -8.36 -0.27
CA ASP A 253 8.63 -8.12 -0.73
C ASP A 253 8.50 -6.79 -1.48
N GLN A 254 9.36 -5.81 -1.18
CA GLN A 254 9.34 -4.49 -1.79
C GLN A 254 10.19 -4.35 -3.06
N LEU A 255 11.23 -5.18 -3.21
CA LEU A 255 12.17 -5.10 -4.32
C LEU A 255 11.60 -5.71 -5.61
N PRO A 256 11.82 -5.08 -6.78
CA PRO A 256 11.54 -5.71 -8.06
C PRO A 256 12.44 -6.95 -8.22
N GLY A 257 11.83 -8.11 -8.44
CA GLY A 257 12.54 -9.40 -8.52
C GLY A 257 12.89 -10.02 -7.16
N GLY A 258 12.33 -9.52 -6.05
CA GLY A 258 12.56 -10.12 -4.74
C GLY A 258 12.06 -11.57 -4.60
N ASP A 259 11.09 -12.00 -5.41
CA ASP A 259 10.69 -13.41 -5.52
C ASP A 259 11.86 -14.32 -5.90
N LEU A 260 12.75 -13.88 -6.81
CA LEU A 260 13.94 -14.61 -7.22
C LEU A 260 14.96 -14.71 -6.07
N ILE A 261 15.07 -13.67 -5.26
CA ILE A 261 15.93 -13.68 -4.07
C ILE A 261 15.39 -14.69 -3.05
N LEU A 262 14.07 -14.71 -2.81
CA LEU A 262 13.46 -15.68 -1.90
C LEU A 262 13.60 -17.12 -2.41
N GLU A 263 13.43 -17.35 -3.72
CA GLU A 263 13.62 -18.67 -4.33
C GLU A 263 15.08 -19.15 -4.17
N THR A 264 16.05 -18.31 -4.51
CA THR A 264 17.48 -18.65 -4.33
C THR A 264 17.85 -18.89 -2.86
N LEU A 265 17.26 -18.14 -1.91
CA LEU A 265 17.44 -18.40 -0.48
C LEU A 265 16.85 -19.75 -0.05
N ALA A 266 15.67 -20.11 -0.57
CA ALA A 266 15.03 -21.39 -0.27
C ALA A 266 15.80 -22.57 -0.87
N ASP A 267 16.35 -22.41 -2.08
CA ASP A 267 17.20 -23.40 -2.72
C ASP A 267 18.50 -23.62 -1.92
N LEU A 268 19.11 -22.55 -1.39
CA LEU A 268 20.27 -22.66 -0.51
C LEU A 268 19.95 -23.41 0.79
N VAL A 269 18.77 -23.19 1.36
CA VAL A 269 18.30 -23.95 2.53
C VAL A 269 18.08 -25.42 2.17
N SER A 270 17.50 -25.70 1.00
CA SER A 270 17.21 -27.07 0.54
C SER A 270 18.47 -27.85 0.15
N SER A 271 19.43 -27.21 -0.54
CA SER A 271 20.73 -27.81 -0.89
C SER A 271 21.49 -28.20 0.37
N ARG A 272 21.45 -27.35 1.41
CA ARG A 272 22.06 -27.66 2.70
C ARG A 272 21.51 -28.95 3.32
N ARG A 273 20.20 -29.20 3.19
CA ARG A 273 19.57 -30.44 3.67
C ARG A 273 20.12 -31.67 2.96
N LEU A 274 20.36 -31.57 1.65
CA LEU A 274 20.93 -32.65 0.83
C LEU A 274 22.41 -32.88 1.15
N ASP A 275 23.19 -31.82 1.29
CA ASP A 275 24.61 -31.91 1.60
C ASP A 275 24.86 -32.43 3.03
N GLN A 276 24.00 -32.10 4.00
CA GLN A 276 24.07 -32.64 5.36
C GLN A 276 23.96 -34.17 5.40
N VAL A 277 23.17 -34.77 4.49
CA VAL A 277 23.08 -36.24 4.36
C VAL A 277 24.38 -36.84 3.80
N ASN A 278 25.07 -36.09 2.94
CA ASN A 278 26.27 -36.55 2.23
C ASN A 278 27.60 -36.27 2.99
N ILE A 279 27.64 -35.27 3.89
CA ILE A 279 28.85 -34.82 4.62
C ILE A 279 29.31 -35.78 5.74
N SER A 280 28.60 -36.87 6.00
CA SER A 280 29.13 -37.95 6.86
C SER A 280 30.43 -38.58 6.31
N SER A 281 30.82 -38.28 5.07
CA SER A 281 32.11 -38.63 4.49
C SER A 281 32.72 -37.51 3.63
N SER A 282 33.87 -36.99 4.05
CA SER A 282 34.85 -36.21 3.27
C SER A 282 34.69 -34.68 3.16
N GLY A 283 35.80 -33.97 3.39
CA GLY A 283 36.08 -32.69 2.74
C GLY A 283 36.17 -31.45 3.64
N SER A 284 37.39 -30.95 3.83
CA SER A 284 37.76 -29.71 4.52
C SER A 284 37.26 -28.43 3.80
N GLY A 285 35.95 -28.17 3.82
CA GLY A 285 35.37 -26.87 3.44
C GLY A 285 35.35 -25.89 4.61
N MET A 286 35.58 -24.59 4.36
CA MET A 286 35.34 -23.53 5.36
C MET A 286 33.86 -23.19 5.37
N TYR A 287 33.15 -23.56 6.44
CA TYR A 287 31.74 -23.29 6.61
C TYR A 287 31.52 -22.25 7.72
N SER A 288 30.52 -21.37 7.57
CA SER A 288 30.13 -20.46 8.65
C SER A 288 29.34 -21.20 9.74
N ILE A 289 29.31 -20.64 10.95
CA ILE A 289 28.59 -21.23 12.08
C ILE A 289 27.09 -20.92 11.94
N SER A 290 26.23 -21.90 12.21
CA SER A 290 24.79 -21.66 12.18
C SER A 290 24.33 -20.61 13.17
N VAL A 291 23.35 -19.81 12.75
CA VAL A 291 22.77 -18.75 13.58
C VAL A 291 22.19 -19.32 14.88
N LEU A 292 21.56 -20.49 14.79
CA LEU A 292 21.05 -21.24 15.95
C LEU A 292 22.17 -21.60 16.93
N ALA A 293 23.31 -22.09 16.44
CA ALA A 293 24.47 -22.39 17.28
C ALA A 293 25.04 -21.12 17.93
N VAL A 294 25.06 -19.99 17.23
CA VAL A 294 25.46 -18.69 17.80
C VAL A 294 24.51 -18.25 18.92
N LEU A 295 23.20 -18.34 18.71
CA LEU A 295 22.18 -17.99 19.70
C LEU A 295 22.18 -18.91 20.92
N SER A 296 22.37 -20.22 20.70
CA SER A 296 22.58 -21.21 21.76
C SER A 296 23.85 -20.90 22.57
N ASN A 297 24.95 -20.53 21.92
CA ASN A 297 26.18 -20.12 22.61
C ASN A 297 26.01 -18.83 23.42
N LEU A 298 25.10 -17.94 22.99
CA LEU A 298 24.70 -16.74 23.73
C LEU A 298 23.66 -17.04 24.82
N GLY A 299 23.21 -18.30 24.94
CA GLY A 299 22.25 -18.78 25.91
C GLY A 299 20.84 -18.24 25.69
N VAL A 300 20.46 -17.92 24.45
CA VAL A 300 19.13 -17.40 24.08
C VAL A 300 18.14 -18.54 23.79
N GLU A 301 18.64 -19.73 23.48
CA GLU A 301 17.84 -20.94 23.24
C GLU A 301 18.19 -22.05 24.23
N SER A 302 17.20 -22.90 24.54
CA SER A 302 17.45 -24.15 25.24
C SER A 302 18.30 -25.06 24.36
N GLN A 303 19.32 -25.71 24.93
CA GLN A 303 20.16 -26.69 24.24
C GLN A 303 19.29 -27.75 23.54
N TYR A 304 19.09 -27.59 22.22
CA TYR A 304 18.74 -28.73 21.39
C TYR A 304 19.97 -29.62 21.32
N VAL A 305 19.86 -30.75 22.01
CA VAL A 305 20.84 -31.82 22.06
C VAL A 305 21.01 -32.40 20.66
N ASN A 306 22.06 -31.98 19.94
CA ASN A 306 23.13 -32.89 19.52
C ASN A 306 24.29 -32.09 18.89
N ASN A 307 25.51 -32.55 19.17
CA ASN A 307 26.81 -32.01 18.78
C ASN A 307 27.09 -32.00 17.27
N GLU A 308 26.09 -31.83 16.42
CA GLU A 308 26.31 -31.61 15.00
C GLU A 308 26.55 -30.12 14.81
N ARG A 309 27.84 -29.74 14.69
CA ARG A 309 28.23 -28.47 14.08
C ARG A 309 27.44 -28.37 12.78
N LEU A 310 26.46 -27.48 12.73
CA LEU A 310 25.68 -27.18 11.52
C LEU A 310 26.53 -26.21 10.68
N PRO A 311 27.30 -26.68 9.68
CA PRO A 311 27.94 -25.79 8.74
C PRO A 311 26.86 -25.00 7.98
N VAL A 312 26.99 -23.67 7.96
CA VAL A 312 26.17 -22.76 7.15
C VAL A 312 27.03 -22.20 6.05
N GLY A 313 26.67 -22.50 4.80
CA GLY A 313 27.25 -21.87 3.62
C GLY A 313 28.68 -22.33 3.31
N GLU A 314 28.87 -22.89 2.13
CA GLU A 314 30.19 -23.01 1.53
C GLU A 314 30.63 -21.60 1.13
N LEU A 315 31.65 -21.06 1.79
CA LEU A 315 32.23 -19.78 1.41
C LEU A 315 33.16 -20.02 0.20
N VAL A 316 32.60 -20.20 -0.99
CA VAL A 316 33.39 -20.32 -2.23
C VAL A 316 33.94 -18.93 -2.57
N VAL A 317 35.17 -18.66 -2.13
CA VAL A 317 35.86 -17.39 -2.41
C VAL A 317 36.23 -17.33 -3.90
N GLY A 318 35.62 -16.41 -4.66
CA GLY A 318 36.04 -16.06 -6.03
C GLY A 318 34.99 -16.22 -7.13
N GLN A 319 33.84 -16.84 -6.87
CA GLN A 319 32.71 -16.90 -7.81
C GLN A 319 31.48 -16.20 -7.20
N MET A 320 30.73 -15.44 -8.01
CA MET A 320 29.46 -14.86 -7.55
C MET A 320 28.48 -15.99 -7.22
N SER A 321 27.98 -16.00 -5.99
CA SER A 321 26.94 -16.96 -5.60
C SER A 321 25.64 -16.71 -6.38
N SER A 322 24.78 -17.73 -6.50
CA SER A 322 23.45 -17.58 -7.12
C SER A 322 22.63 -16.48 -6.45
N LEU A 323 22.71 -16.39 -5.13
CA LEU A 323 22.09 -15.34 -4.33
C LEU A 323 22.67 -13.96 -4.66
N GLU A 324 23.99 -13.82 -4.73
CA GLU A 324 24.65 -12.56 -5.06
C GLU A 324 24.26 -12.07 -6.46
N LYS A 325 24.16 -12.98 -7.44
CA LYS A 325 23.68 -12.66 -8.78
C LYS A 325 22.23 -12.14 -8.74
N ALA A 326 21.32 -12.85 -8.08
CA ALA A 326 19.91 -12.44 -7.95
C ALA A 326 19.77 -11.07 -7.24
N VAL A 327 20.56 -10.83 -6.19
CA VAL A 327 20.60 -9.55 -5.47
C VAL A 327 21.15 -8.43 -6.36
N SER A 328 22.19 -8.69 -7.16
CA SER A 328 22.76 -7.70 -8.07
C SER A 328 21.78 -7.27 -9.16
N GLU A 329 21.06 -8.23 -9.75
CA GLU A 329 20.04 -7.98 -10.77
C GLU A 329 18.84 -7.21 -10.20
N SER A 330 18.33 -7.63 -9.03
CA SER A 330 17.26 -6.91 -8.33
C SER A 330 17.68 -5.48 -7.98
N ARG A 331 18.93 -5.26 -7.57
CA ARG A 331 19.46 -3.92 -7.27
C ARG A 331 19.48 -3.03 -8.50
N ASP A 332 19.86 -3.54 -9.67
CA ASP A 332 19.90 -2.75 -10.89
C ASP A 332 18.49 -2.46 -11.41
N ASN A 333 17.56 -3.42 -11.31
CA ASN A 333 16.14 -3.20 -11.58
C ASN A 333 15.54 -2.15 -10.63
N TYR A 334 15.87 -2.21 -9.34
CA TYR A 334 15.43 -1.23 -8.36
C TYR A 334 15.90 0.19 -8.70
N LYS A 335 17.16 0.37 -9.15
CA LYS A 335 17.65 1.67 -9.62
C LYS A 335 16.85 2.18 -10.83
N MET A 336 16.41 1.31 -11.73
CA MET A 336 15.56 1.70 -12.86
C MET A 336 14.17 2.15 -12.38
N VAL A 337 13.58 1.40 -11.44
CA VAL A 337 12.28 1.75 -10.84
C VAL A 337 12.38 3.07 -10.06
N GLU A 338 13.44 3.30 -9.30
CA GLU A 338 13.66 4.55 -8.56
C GLU A 338 13.83 5.75 -9.51
N ARG A 339 14.53 5.58 -10.64
CA ARG A 339 14.61 6.62 -11.68
C ARG A 339 13.24 6.89 -12.30
N ALA A 340 12.47 5.85 -12.61
CA ALA A 340 11.12 6.02 -13.13
C ALA A 340 10.20 6.70 -12.10
N GLN A 341 10.26 6.32 -10.83
CA GLN A 341 9.51 6.93 -9.76
C GLN A 341 9.89 8.41 -9.57
N ALA A 342 11.19 8.74 -9.65
CA ALA A 342 11.66 10.11 -9.60
C ALA A 342 11.11 10.96 -10.77
N THR A 343 10.93 10.37 -11.97
CA THR A 343 10.25 11.06 -13.08
C THR A 343 8.76 11.27 -12.80
N VAL A 344 8.08 10.33 -12.15
CA VAL A 344 6.66 10.47 -11.76
C VAL A 344 6.50 11.54 -10.69
N ASP A 345 7.34 11.54 -9.66
CA ASP A 345 7.31 12.54 -8.59
C ASP A 345 7.66 13.93 -9.13
N GLY A 346 8.56 14.03 -10.12
CA GLY A 346 8.83 15.29 -10.83
C GLY A 346 7.69 15.79 -11.71
N VAL A 347 6.81 14.90 -12.20
CA VAL A 347 5.61 15.23 -12.99
C VAL A 347 4.40 15.53 -12.09
N LYS A 348 4.46 15.16 -10.81
CA LYS A 348 3.40 15.48 -9.84
C LYS A 348 3.44 16.97 -9.53
N VAL A 349 2.70 17.75 -10.32
CA VAL A 349 2.61 19.21 -10.13
C VAL A 349 1.62 19.52 -9.02
N ASP A 350 2.04 20.31 -8.05
CA ASP A 350 1.16 20.87 -7.02
C ASP A 350 0.27 21.96 -7.63
N GLY A 351 -1.05 21.77 -7.57
CA GLY A 351 -2.05 22.70 -8.11
C GLY A 351 -3.14 22.00 -8.92
N ILE A 352 -4.41 22.32 -8.66
CA ILE A 352 -5.54 21.72 -9.38
C ILE A 352 -5.56 22.21 -10.83
N ASP A 353 -5.22 23.48 -11.08
CA ASP A 353 -5.31 24.11 -12.40
C ASP A 353 -4.19 23.65 -13.35
N THR A 354 -2.98 23.42 -12.83
CA THR A 354 -1.85 22.86 -13.59
C THR A 354 -2.12 21.42 -13.99
N ASN A 355 -2.65 20.60 -13.08
CA ASN A 355 -3.06 19.23 -13.36
C ASN A 355 -4.23 19.17 -14.37
N LEU A 356 -5.19 20.10 -14.28
CA LEU A 356 -6.28 20.23 -15.27
C LEU A 356 -5.74 20.58 -16.67
N ALA A 357 -4.77 21.51 -16.75
CA ALA A 357 -4.14 21.89 -18.01
C ALA A 357 -3.35 20.72 -18.63
N VAL A 358 -2.56 20.00 -17.83
CA VAL A 358 -1.86 18.77 -18.25
C VAL A 358 -2.86 17.74 -18.76
N MET A 359 -3.97 17.51 -18.05
CA MET A 359 -5.01 16.57 -18.48
C MET A 359 -5.64 16.97 -19.81
N LYS A 360 -5.94 18.25 -20.02
CA LYS A 360 -6.50 18.74 -21.29
C LYS A 360 -5.55 18.53 -22.46
N GLU A 361 -4.26 18.75 -22.26
CA GLU A 361 -3.23 18.54 -23.28
C GLU A 361 -3.07 17.04 -23.60
N LEU A 362 -3.03 16.18 -22.57
CA LEU A 362 -2.93 14.73 -22.74
C LEU A 362 -4.19 14.13 -23.38
N LEU A 363 -5.37 14.70 -23.12
CA LEU A 363 -6.63 14.26 -23.70
C LEU A 363 -6.87 14.87 -25.09
N HIS A 364 -6.06 15.83 -25.53
CA HIS A 364 -6.21 16.49 -26.83
C HIS A 364 -6.30 15.51 -28.00
N PRO A 365 -5.44 14.47 -28.11
CA PRO A 365 -5.54 13.48 -29.18
C PRO A 365 -6.87 12.70 -29.15
N MET A 366 -7.39 12.40 -27.96
CA MET A 366 -8.68 11.72 -27.80
C MET A 366 -9.84 12.65 -28.16
N ILE A 367 -9.75 13.94 -27.83
CA ILE A 367 -10.75 14.95 -28.19
C ILE A 367 -10.78 15.16 -29.70
N GLU A 368 -9.62 15.20 -30.37
CA GLU A 368 -9.53 15.28 -31.83
C GLU A 368 -10.13 14.05 -32.51
N LEU A 369 -9.78 12.84 -32.05
CA LEU A 369 -10.40 11.60 -32.54
C LEU A 369 -11.92 11.60 -32.32
N GLY A 370 -12.39 12.07 -31.16
CA GLY A 370 -13.80 12.23 -30.86
C GLY A 370 -14.51 13.17 -31.83
N LYS A 371 -13.90 14.31 -32.18
CA LYS A 371 -14.44 15.25 -33.17
C LYS A 371 -14.52 14.65 -34.57
N ILE A 372 -13.52 13.86 -34.97
CA ILE A 372 -13.53 13.14 -36.26
C ILE A 372 -14.65 12.09 -36.27
N LEU A 373 -14.87 11.39 -35.16
CA LEU A 373 -15.96 10.41 -35.05
C LEU A 373 -17.33 11.10 -35.09
N ASP A 374 -17.45 12.25 -34.41
CA ASP A 374 -18.67 13.06 -34.39
C ASP A 374 -18.97 13.65 -35.77
N SER A 375 -17.97 14.09 -36.53
CA SER A 375 -18.16 14.57 -37.91
C SER A 375 -18.67 13.49 -38.87
N PHE A 376 -18.27 12.23 -38.64
CA PHE A 376 -18.85 11.09 -39.37
C PHE A 376 -20.28 10.77 -38.93
N ALA A 377 -20.63 11.00 -37.66
CA ALA A 377 -21.98 10.78 -37.13
C ALA A 377 -22.96 11.92 -37.46
N SER A 378 -22.48 13.16 -37.61
CA SER A 378 -23.24 14.34 -38.01
C SER A 378 -23.53 14.40 -39.51
N TRP A 379 -22.78 13.64 -40.33
CA TRP A 379 -22.82 13.66 -41.80
C TRP A 379 -22.41 15.02 -42.41
N ASP A 380 -21.47 15.73 -41.78
CA ASP A 380 -20.97 17.02 -42.31
C ASP A 380 -20.36 16.86 -43.71
N GLU A 381 -19.67 15.73 -43.95
CA GLU A 381 -19.20 15.30 -45.27
C GLU A 381 -19.87 13.98 -45.68
N PRO A 382 -20.91 14.01 -46.53
CA PRO A 382 -21.77 12.85 -46.75
C PRO A 382 -21.05 11.70 -47.46
N LEU A 383 -20.12 12.00 -48.38
CA LEU A 383 -19.37 10.97 -49.09
C LEU A 383 -18.38 10.23 -48.19
N ARG A 384 -17.63 10.95 -47.34
CA ARG A 384 -16.68 10.33 -46.40
C ARG A 384 -17.41 9.51 -45.34
N SER A 385 -18.53 10.02 -44.83
CA SER A 385 -19.39 9.34 -43.86
C SER A 385 -20.04 8.09 -44.45
N LEU A 386 -20.47 8.13 -45.72
CA LEU A 386 -21.03 6.98 -46.43
C LEU A 386 -19.97 5.88 -46.63
N VAL A 387 -18.77 6.24 -47.07
CA VAL A 387 -17.66 5.28 -47.22
C VAL A 387 -17.34 4.64 -45.88
N PHE A 388 -17.17 5.43 -44.82
CA PHE A 388 -16.91 4.93 -43.46
C PHE A 388 -18.02 3.98 -42.98
N CYS A 389 -19.29 4.36 -43.18
CA CYS A 389 -20.44 3.54 -42.80
C CYS A 389 -20.47 2.22 -43.59
N SER A 390 -20.19 2.25 -44.90
CA SER A 390 -20.18 1.06 -45.75
C SER A 390 -19.06 0.07 -45.37
N VAL A 391 -17.85 0.56 -45.11
CA VAL A 391 -16.70 -0.26 -44.69
C VAL A 391 -16.96 -0.87 -43.31
N SER A 392 -17.48 -0.08 -42.37
CA SER A 392 -17.81 -0.56 -41.03
C SER A 392 -18.93 -1.61 -41.06
N CYS A 393 -19.97 -1.41 -41.87
CA CYS A 393 -21.01 -2.41 -42.09
C CYS A 393 -20.43 -3.70 -42.67
N TYR A 394 -19.54 -3.62 -43.64
CA TYR A 394 -18.86 -4.77 -44.23
C TYR A 394 -18.05 -5.57 -43.18
N ILE A 395 -17.30 -4.88 -42.33
CA ILE A 395 -16.52 -5.48 -41.23
C ILE A 395 -17.43 -6.22 -40.24
N ILE A 396 -18.56 -5.61 -39.87
CA ILE A 396 -19.53 -6.18 -38.92
C ILE A 396 -20.20 -7.44 -39.52
N ILE A 397 -20.63 -7.38 -40.79
CA ILE A 397 -21.30 -8.50 -41.48
C ILE A 397 -20.36 -9.70 -41.62
N ARG A 398 -19.09 -9.47 -41.96
CA ARG A 398 -18.05 -10.52 -42.04
C ARG A 398 -17.62 -11.05 -40.67
N GLY A 399 -17.98 -10.38 -39.58
CA GLY A 399 -17.57 -10.73 -38.22
C GLY A 399 -16.08 -10.47 -37.96
N TRP A 400 -15.48 -9.50 -38.67
CA TRP A 400 -14.05 -9.20 -38.59
C TRP A 400 -13.65 -8.28 -37.44
N LEU A 401 -14.57 -7.98 -36.53
CA LEU A 401 -14.33 -7.06 -35.41
C LEU A 401 -13.11 -7.46 -34.56
N GLY A 402 -12.93 -8.77 -34.33
CA GLY A 402 -11.77 -9.31 -33.61
C GLY A 402 -10.45 -9.09 -34.35
N TYR A 403 -10.44 -9.26 -35.68
CA TYR A 403 -9.23 -9.01 -36.49
C TYR A 403 -8.87 -7.52 -36.53
N VAL A 404 -9.86 -6.63 -36.57
CA VAL A 404 -9.62 -5.18 -36.50
C VAL A 404 -8.98 -4.82 -35.16
N LEU A 405 -9.46 -5.39 -34.05
CA LEU A 405 -8.86 -5.18 -32.73
C LEU A 405 -7.39 -5.64 -32.69
N VAL A 406 -7.11 -6.83 -33.25
CA VAL A 406 -5.73 -7.34 -33.35
C VAL A 406 -4.85 -6.42 -34.20
N MET A 407 -5.36 -5.93 -35.33
CA MET A 407 -4.61 -5.01 -36.19
C MET A 407 -4.29 -3.68 -35.50
N VAL A 408 -5.21 -3.13 -34.69
CA VAL A 408 -4.97 -1.92 -33.90
C VAL A 408 -3.89 -2.15 -32.85
N LEU A 409 -3.94 -3.28 -32.13
CA LEU A 409 -2.91 -3.63 -31.14
C LEU A 409 -1.53 -3.81 -31.80
N LEU A 410 -1.49 -4.49 -32.95
CA LEU A 410 -0.26 -4.64 -33.74
C LEU A 410 0.26 -3.29 -34.25
N PHE A 411 -0.62 -2.41 -34.72
CA PHE A 411 -0.23 -1.07 -35.15
C PHE A 411 0.39 -0.26 -34.01
N ILE A 412 -0.22 -0.29 -32.82
CA ILE A 412 0.32 0.37 -31.62
C ILE A 412 1.68 -0.22 -31.25
N ALA A 413 1.84 -1.56 -31.28
CA ALA A 413 3.11 -2.22 -31.01
C ALA A 413 4.21 -1.87 -32.03
N ILE A 414 3.88 -1.88 -33.32
CA ILE A 414 4.80 -1.48 -34.40
C ILE A 414 5.19 -0.01 -34.24
N PHE A 415 4.23 0.87 -33.94
CA PHE A 415 4.51 2.28 -33.68
C PHE A 415 5.43 2.47 -32.47
N MET A 416 5.21 1.75 -31.36
CA MET A 416 6.13 1.74 -30.21
C MET A 416 7.52 1.22 -30.59
N LEU A 417 7.62 0.20 -31.45
CA LEU A 417 8.90 -0.33 -31.91
C LEU A 417 9.63 0.66 -32.83
N LEU A 418 8.92 1.28 -33.78
CA LEU A 418 9.47 2.27 -34.69
C LEU A 418 9.94 3.51 -33.93
N THR A 419 9.12 4.04 -33.02
CA THR A 419 9.53 5.14 -32.14
C THR A 419 10.72 4.76 -31.28
N ARG A 420 10.78 3.53 -30.75
CA ARG A 420 11.96 3.04 -30.02
C ARG A 420 13.22 3.03 -30.88
N LEU A 421 13.14 2.52 -32.11
CA LEU A 421 14.27 2.47 -33.05
C LEU A 421 14.70 3.87 -33.53
N CYS A 422 13.74 4.78 -33.73
CA CYS A 422 14.03 6.15 -34.16
C CYS A 422 14.52 7.05 -33.03
N ASN A 423 14.20 6.74 -31.77
CA ASN A 423 14.49 7.60 -30.61
C ASN A 423 15.71 7.13 -29.79
N GLU A 424 16.52 6.18 -30.26
CA GLU A 424 17.75 5.78 -29.56
C GLU A 424 18.68 7.00 -29.33
N GLY A 425 18.66 7.53 -28.11
CA GLY A 425 19.54 8.61 -27.65
C GLY A 425 18.92 9.99 -27.47
N GLN A 426 17.63 10.21 -27.77
CA GLN A 426 16.98 11.50 -27.50
C GLN A 426 16.27 11.51 -26.14
N PRO A 427 16.50 12.52 -25.28
CA PRO A 427 15.73 12.67 -24.05
C PRO A 427 14.25 12.88 -24.38
N ILE A 428 13.37 12.33 -23.54
CA ILE A 428 11.91 12.47 -23.68
C ILE A 428 11.58 13.97 -23.81
N ASN A 429 11.06 14.39 -24.96
CA ASN A 429 10.68 15.77 -25.19
C ASN A 429 9.64 16.17 -24.14
N HIS A 430 9.99 17.16 -23.31
CA HIS A 430 9.10 17.69 -22.29
C HIS A 430 7.80 18.15 -22.96
N VAL A 431 6.66 17.61 -22.51
CA VAL A 431 5.34 18.09 -22.94
C VAL A 431 5.24 19.54 -22.51
N LYS A 432 5.34 20.45 -23.49
CA LYS A 432 5.36 21.89 -23.24
C LYS A 432 3.94 22.36 -22.94
N VAL A 433 3.53 22.21 -21.69
CA VAL A 433 2.27 22.74 -21.20
C VAL A 433 2.40 24.26 -21.14
N THR A 434 1.56 24.96 -21.89
CA THR A 434 1.43 26.41 -21.75
C THR A 434 0.74 26.66 -20.43
N ALA A 435 1.47 27.18 -19.44
CA ALA A 435 0.88 27.50 -18.15
C ALA A 435 -0.26 28.52 -18.36
N PRO A 436 -1.46 28.29 -17.81
CA PRO A 436 -2.51 29.29 -17.87
C PRO A 436 -2.04 30.58 -17.16
N PRO A 437 -2.54 31.76 -17.57
CA PRO A 437 -2.21 33.02 -16.92
C PRO A 437 -2.53 32.92 -15.42
N ALA A 438 -1.70 33.56 -14.58
CA ALA A 438 -1.89 33.56 -13.13
C ALA A 438 -3.28 34.13 -12.79
N MET A 439 -4.20 33.25 -12.40
CA MET A 439 -5.52 33.64 -11.90
C MET A 439 -5.37 34.17 -10.47
N ASN A 440 -6.12 35.23 -10.15
CA ASN A 440 -6.22 35.68 -8.76
C ASN A 440 -6.92 34.62 -7.90
N THR A 441 -6.63 34.57 -6.60
CA THR A 441 -7.24 33.61 -5.64
C THR A 441 -8.77 33.58 -5.69
N MET A 442 -9.39 34.71 -6.04
CA MET A 442 -10.84 34.83 -6.23
C MET A 442 -11.34 34.18 -7.53
N GLU A 443 -10.58 34.28 -8.63
CA GLU A 443 -10.93 33.65 -9.92
C GLU A 443 -10.78 32.14 -9.84
N GLN A 444 -9.77 31.65 -9.11
CA GLN A 444 -9.61 30.23 -8.83
C GLN A 444 -10.77 29.67 -7.99
N LEU A 445 -11.19 30.40 -6.95
CA LEU A 445 -12.37 30.03 -6.17
C LEU A 445 -13.65 30.04 -7.01
N LEU A 446 -13.82 31.01 -7.91
CA LEU A 446 -14.95 31.05 -8.85
C LEU A 446 -14.91 29.90 -9.86
N ALA A 447 -13.75 29.54 -10.39
CA ALA A 447 -13.60 28.42 -11.31
C ALA A 447 -13.94 27.09 -10.63
N VAL A 448 -13.46 26.88 -9.39
CA VAL A 448 -13.79 25.71 -8.57
C VAL A 448 -15.28 25.71 -8.21
N GLN A 449 -15.84 26.85 -7.81
CA GLN A 449 -17.26 26.95 -7.49
C GLN A 449 -18.15 26.66 -8.71
N ASN A 450 -17.78 27.17 -9.89
CA ASN A 450 -18.49 26.91 -11.13
C ASN A 450 -18.37 25.43 -11.55
N ALA A 451 -17.20 24.81 -11.37
CA ALA A 451 -17.02 23.39 -11.60
C ALA A 451 -17.85 22.53 -10.64
N ILE A 452 -17.86 22.88 -9.34
CA ILE A 452 -18.68 22.21 -8.32
C ILE A 452 -20.16 22.37 -8.66
N SER A 453 -20.62 23.56 -9.05
CA SER A 453 -22.03 23.75 -9.43
C SER A 453 -22.41 22.97 -10.68
N GLN A 454 -21.51 22.84 -11.67
CA GLN A 454 -21.75 22.00 -12.85
C GLN A 454 -21.84 20.52 -12.49
N VAL A 455 -20.98 20.04 -11.58
CA VAL A 455 -21.04 18.66 -11.08
C VAL A 455 -22.32 18.45 -10.26
N GLU A 456 -22.69 19.41 -9.42
CA GLU A 456 -23.93 19.36 -8.64
C GLU A 456 -25.14 19.29 -9.57
N GLU A 457 -25.20 20.12 -10.62
CA GLU A 457 -26.26 20.09 -11.62
C GLU A 457 -26.29 18.74 -12.35
N LEU A 458 -25.12 18.17 -12.70
CA LEU A 458 -25.04 16.86 -13.35
C LEU A 458 -25.52 15.73 -12.42
N VAL A 459 -25.16 15.78 -11.14
CA VAL A 459 -25.63 14.84 -10.11
C VAL A 459 -27.13 14.99 -9.89
N GLN A 460 -27.64 16.22 -9.81
CA GLN A 460 -29.08 16.48 -9.70
C GLN A 460 -29.84 15.95 -10.92
N ASN A 461 -29.35 16.23 -12.13
CA ASN A 461 -29.93 15.70 -13.37
C ASN A 461 -29.88 14.17 -13.40
N GLY A 462 -28.78 13.56 -12.98
CA GLY A 462 -28.62 12.11 -12.83
C GLY A 462 -29.61 11.52 -11.82
N ASN A 463 -29.78 12.16 -10.66
CA ASN A 463 -30.72 11.75 -9.62
C ASN A 463 -32.17 11.83 -10.11
N VAL A 464 -32.53 12.88 -10.85
CA VAL A 464 -33.85 13.00 -11.47
C VAL A 464 -34.10 11.89 -12.48
N ILE A 465 -33.11 11.56 -13.32
CA ILE A 465 -33.20 10.44 -14.27
C ILE A 465 -33.40 9.12 -13.51
N LEU A 466 -32.63 8.88 -12.45
CA LEU A 466 -32.69 7.66 -11.65
C LEU A 466 -34.02 7.52 -10.91
N LEU A 467 -34.57 8.62 -10.39
CA LEU A 467 -35.89 8.65 -9.76
C LEU A 467 -37.03 8.41 -10.75
N LYS A 468 -36.92 8.92 -11.99
CA LYS A 468 -37.87 8.61 -13.07
C LYS A 468 -37.79 7.15 -13.50
N LEU A 469 -36.59 6.59 -13.64
CA LEU A 469 -36.39 5.17 -13.93
C LEU A 469 -36.97 4.30 -12.81
N ARG A 470 -36.75 4.67 -11.55
CA ARG A 470 -37.35 3.99 -10.40
C ARG A 470 -38.88 4.06 -10.44
N ALA A 471 -39.47 5.21 -10.78
CA ALA A 471 -40.91 5.35 -10.93
C ALA A 471 -41.48 4.45 -12.05
N LEU A 472 -40.75 4.33 -13.18
CA LEU A 472 -41.11 3.41 -14.26
C LEU A 472 -41.01 1.94 -13.85
N LEU A 473 -39.96 1.56 -13.14
CA LEU A 473 -39.77 0.19 -12.65
C LEU A 473 -40.81 -0.22 -11.60
N LEU A 474 -41.21 0.71 -10.74
CA LEU A 474 -42.24 0.50 -9.71
C LEU A 474 -43.67 0.67 -10.26
N ALA A 475 -43.83 0.85 -11.57
CA ALA A 475 -45.12 1.02 -12.24
C ALA A 475 -46.00 2.16 -11.69
N VAL A 476 -45.39 3.23 -11.14
CA VAL A 476 -46.13 4.33 -10.49
C VAL A 476 -46.98 5.13 -11.50
N PRO A 477 -46.49 5.49 -12.70
CA PRO A 477 -47.31 6.09 -13.76
C PRO A 477 -47.82 5.03 -14.75
N SER A 478 -49.05 4.52 -14.55
CA SER A 478 -49.63 3.39 -15.32
C SER A 478 -49.57 3.53 -16.84
N GLN A 479 -49.88 4.71 -17.40
CA GLN A 479 -49.95 4.89 -18.86
C GLN A 479 -48.58 4.91 -19.56
N ALA A 480 -47.54 5.43 -18.90
CA ALA A 480 -46.19 5.48 -19.47
C ALA A 480 -45.47 4.14 -19.30
N THR A 481 -45.76 3.42 -18.22
CA THR A 481 -45.16 2.11 -17.90
C THR A 481 -45.68 1.03 -18.84
N ASP A 482 -46.98 1.02 -19.17
CA ASP A 482 -47.55 0.03 -20.10
C ASP A 482 -46.90 0.11 -21.48
N ARG A 483 -46.66 1.34 -21.98
CA ARG A 483 -45.94 1.56 -23.24
C ARG A 483 -44.49 1.10 -23.16
N ALA A 484 -43.81 1.37 -22.05
CA ALA A 484 -42.43 0.92 -21.84
C ALA A 484 -42.33 -0.61 -21.79
N ILE A 485 -43.27 -1.28 -21.11
CA ILE A 485 -43.35 -2.74 -21.02
C ILE A 485 -43.51 -3.36 -22.40
N ILE A 486 -44.43 -2.85 -23.23
CA ILE A 486 -44.63 -3.35 -24.60
C ILE A 486 -43.35 -3.19 -25.43
N VAL A 487 -42.70 -2.03 -25.36
CA VAL A 487 -41.44 -1.77 -26.08
C VAL A 487 -40.32 -2.70 -25.60
N LEU A 488 -40.21 -2.95 -24.29
CA LEU A 488 -39.22 -3.86 -23.71
C LEU A 488 -39.46 -5.31 -24.14
N ILE A 489 -40.72 -5.77 -24.18
CA ILE A 489 -41.06 -7.12 -24.65
C ILE A 489 -40.73 -7.28 -26.14
N LEU A 490 -41.05 -6.28 -26.97
CA LEU A 490 -40.71 -6.30 -28.40
C LEU A 490 -39.20 -6.29 -28.63
N LEU A 491 -38.45 -5.50 -27.85
CA LEU A 491 -36.99 -5.47 -27.91
C LEU A 491 -36.39 -6.81 -27.47
N ALA A 492 -36.90 -7.40 -26.39
CA ALA A 492 -36.45 -8.72 -25.92
C ALA A 492 -36.70 -9.81 -26.96
N LEU A 493 -37.86 -9.77 -27.63
CA LEU A 493 -38.18 -10.67 -28.75
C LEU A 493 -37.17 -10.50 -29.89
N ALA A 494 -36.88 -9.26 -30.31
CA ALA A 494 -35.89 -9.01 -31.36
C ALA A 494 -34.50 -9.54 -30.98
N ILE A 495 -34.07 -9.36 -29.72
CA ILE A 495 -32.78 -9.86 -29.25
C ILE A 495 -32.73 -11.39 -29.21
N ALA A 496 -33.84 -12.06 -28.82
CA ALA A 496 -33.90 -13.51 -28.73
C ALA A 496 -33.87 -14.21 -30.10
N PHE A 497 -34.47 -13.59 -31.13
CA PHE A 497 -34.63 -14.21 -32.45
C PHE A 497 -33.58 -13.78 -33.48
N LEU A 498 -32.89 -12.64 -33.30
CA LEU A 498 -31.87 -12.17 -34.24
C LEU A 498 -30.46 -12.62 -33.82
N PRO A 499 -29.61 -13.09 -34.75
CA PRO A 499 -28.21 -13.35 -34.45
C PRO A 499 -27.50 -12.06 -34.02
N GLY A 500 -26.67 -12.14 -32.97
CA GLY A 500 -26.01 -10.98 -32.37
C GLY A 500 -25.24 -10.07 -33.35
N LYS A 501 -24.73 -10.62 -34.45
CA LYS A 501 -24.08 -9.86 -35.52
C LYS A 501 -25.02 -8.85 -36.19
N LEU A 502 -26.27 -9.25 -36.44
CA LEU A 502 -27.28 -8.36 -37.02
C LEU A 502 -27.72 -7.31 -36.01
N ILE A 503 -27.82 -7.67 -34.73
CA ILE A 503 -28.13 -6.72 -33.66
C ILE A 503 -27.06 -5.62 -33.61
N ILE A 504 -25.77 -6.00 -33.59
CA ILE A 504 -24.64 -5.05 -33.61
C ILE A 504 -24.68 -4.18 -34.87
N LEU A 505 -24.97 -4.75 -36.04
CA LEU A 505 -25.10 -4.00 -37.29
C LEU A 505 -26.25 -2.98 -37.23
N THR A 506 -27.42 -3.38 -36.72
CA THR A 506 -28.57 -2.48 -36.60
C THR A 506 -28.30 -1.34 -35.62
N ILE A 507 -27.62 -1.61 -34.48
CA ILE A 507 -27.22 -0.58 -33.51
C ILE A 507 -26.22 0.38 -34.16
N PHE A 508 -25.23 -0.14 -34.88
CA PHE A 508 -24.23 0.67 -35.58
C PHE A 508 -24.88 1.57 -36.64
N LEU A 509 -25.74 1.01 -37.49
CA LEU A 509 -26.50 1.77 -38.49
C LEU A 509 -27.40 2.81 -37.83
N GLU A 510 -28.05 2.49 -36.72
CA GLU A 510 -28.89 3.46 -36.00
C GLU A 510 -28.07 4.64 -35.47
N ALA A 511 -26.91 4.36 -34.86
CA ALA A 511 -26.03 5.39 -34.32
C ALA A 511 -25.49 6.32 -35.42
N PHE A 512 -24.98 5.74 -36.51
CA PHE A 512 -24.29 6.51 -37.55
C PHE A 512 -25.21 7.05 -38.64
N THR A 513 -26.37 6.44 -38.94
CA THR A 513 -27.31 6.98 -39.97
C THR A 513 -28.34 7.95 -39.39
N ARG A 514 -28.31 8.19 -38.08
CA ARG A 514 -29.27 9.01 -37.34
C ARG A 514 -29.49 10.39 -37.96
N ASN A 515 -28.39 11.05 -38.32
CA ASN A 515 -28.36 12.41 -38.88
C ASN A 515 -28.24 12.42 -40.41
N SER A 516 -28.30 11.26 -41.07
CA SER A 516 -28.15 11.17 -42.52
C SER A 516 -29.22 11.99 -43.26
N PRO A 517 -28.88 12.61 -44.41
CA PRO A 517 -29.80 13.49 -45.14
C PRO A 517 -31.22 12.93 -45.40
N PRO A 518 -31.40 11.65 -45.81
CA PRO A 518 -32.74 11.11 -46.07
C PRO A 518 -33.51 10.76 -44.79
N ARG A 519 -32.82 10.51 -43.66
CA ARG A 519 -33.41 9.99 -42.43
C ARG A 519 -33.60 11.03 -41.34
N ARG A 520 -32.83 12.12 -41.37
CA ARG A 520 -32.79 13.18 -40.36
C ARG A 520 -34.17 13.69 -39.96
N ALA A 521 -35.03 14.01 -40.92
CA ALA A 521 -36.38 14.52 -40.66
C ALA A 521 -37.27 13.50 -39.90
N SER A 522 -37.10 12.21 -40.14
CA SER A 522 -37.80 11.15 -39.40
C SER A 522 -37.23 11.02 -37.99
N THR A 523 -35.90 10.99 -37.87
CA THR A 523 -35.21 10.88 -36.58
C THR A 523 -35.54 12.04 -35.65
N GLU A 524 -35.56 13.28 -36.14
CA GLU A 524 -35.90 14.46 -35.33
C GLU A 524 -37.33 14.36 -34.78
N ARG A 525 -38.30 13.91 -35.60
CA ARG A 525 -39.68 13.64 -35.16
C ARG A 525 -39.73 12.56 -34.07
N TRP A 526 -39.01 11.46 -34.24
CA TRP A 526 -38.94 10.37 -33.25
C TRP A 526 -38.27 10.82 -31.96
N THR A 527 -37.15 11.54 -32.05
CA THR A 527 -36.42 12.08 -30.90
C THR A 527 -37.28 13.06 -30.12
N ARG A 528 -38.08 13.88 -30.82
CA ARG A 528 -39.05 14.77 -30.18
C ARG A 528 -40.12 14.00 -29.43
N ARG A 529 -40.71 12.97 -30.04
CA ARG A 529 -41.73 12.11 -29.37
C ARG A 529 -41.18 11.37 -28.16
N ILE A 530 -39.96 10.85 -28.24
CA ILE A 530 -39.28 10.20 -27.10
C ILE A 530 -39.03 11.20 -25.98
N ARG A 531 -38.62 12.43 -26.33
CA ARG A 531 -38.40 13.51 -25.37
C ARG A 531 -39.71 13.96 -24.70
N GLU A 532 -40.78 14.15 -25.48
CA GLU A 532 -42.13 14.45 -24.99
C GLU A 532 -42.62 13.35 -24.04
N TRP A 533 -42.43 12.08 -24.41
CA TRP A 533 -42.72 10.94 -23.54
C TRP A 533 -41.86 10.94 -22.27
N TRP A 534 -40.55 11.17 -22.36
CA TRP A 534 -39.65 11.22 -21.20
C TRP A 534 -40.00 12.35 -20.22
N PHE A 535 -40.44 13.50 -20.73
CA PHE A 535 -40.92 14.61 -19.90
C PHE A 535 -42.24 14.28 -19.21
N SER A 536 -43.10 13.45 -19.82
CA SER A 536 -44.37 13.01 -19.22
C SER A 536 -44.23 12.05 -18.04
N VAL A 537 -43.05 11.45 -17.84
CA VAL A 537 -42.79 10.54 -16.71
C VAL A 537 -42.49 11.36 -15.43
N PRO A 538 -43.30 11.24 -14.36
CA PRO A 538 -43.02 11.91 -13.09
C PRO A 538 -41.83 11.27 -12.37
N ALA A 539 -41.07 12.06 -11.60
CA ALA A 539 -40.02 11.55 -10.72
C ALA A 539 -40.65 10.98 -9.44
N ALA A 540 -40.12 9.86 -8.93
CA ALA A 540 -40.57 9.32 -7.64
C ALA A 540 -40.31 10.34 -6.51
N PRO A 541 -41.29 10.59 -5.62
CA PRO A 541 -41.11 11.55 -4.53
C PRO A 541 -40.04 11.04 -3.55
N VAL A 542 -39.17 11.94 -3.11
CA VAL A 542 -38.12 11.66 -2.12
C VAL A 542 -38.45 12.41 -0.84
N VAL A 543 -38.63 11.67 0.26
CA VAL A 543 -38.70 12.24 1.60
C VAL A 543 -37.31 12.14 2.21
N LEU A 544 -36.69 13.29 2.48
CA LEU A 544 -35.44 13.35 3.21
C LEU A 544 -35.76 13.29 4.70
N GLU A 545 -35.66 12.11 5.31
CA GLU A 545 -35.63 12.01 6.76
C GLU A 545 -34.31 12.62 7.25
N ARG A 546 -34.38 13.85 7.74
CA ARG A 546 -33.31 14.42 8.55
C ARG A 546 -33.51 13.89 9.97
N ASP A 547 -32.51 13.19 10.50
CA ASP A 547 -32.51 12.76 11.89
C ASP A 547 -32.82 13.98 12.78
N LYS A 548 -33.85 13.83 13.63
CA LYS A 548 -34.20 14.86 14.60
C LYS A 548 -33.03 15.01 15.55
N GLU A 549 -32.25 16.10 15.40
CA GLU A 549 -31.40 16.58 16.48
C GLU A 549 -32.26 16.67 17.75
N GLU A 550 -31.99 15.79 18.70
CA GLU A 550 -32.56 15.84 20.04
C GLU A 550 -32.22 17.20 20.64
N LYS A 551 -33.16 18.14 20.54
CA LYS A 551 -33.17 19.35 21.35
C LYS A 551 -33.28 18.92 22.81
N LYS A 552 -32.14 18.78 23.49
CA LYS A 552 -32.05 18.84 24.95
C LYS A 552 -32.67 20.15 25.42
N ARG A 553 -33.92 20.11 25.86
CA ARG A 553 -34.52 21.15 26.69
C ARG A 553 -33.95 21.01 28.09
N LYS A 554 -33.37 22.10 28.61
CA LYS A 554 -33.39 22.39 30.04
C LYS A 554 -34.81 22.79 30.44
#